data_AF-A0A024VDM9-F1
#
_entry.id   AF-A0A024VDM9-F1
#
_cell.length_a   1.000
_cell.length_b   1.000
_cell.length_c   1.000
_cell.angle_alpha   90.00
_cell.angle_beta   90.00
_cell.angle_gamma   90.00
#
_symmetry.space_group_name_H-M   'P 1'
#
loop_
_entity.id
_entity.type
_entity.pdbx_description
1 polymer ?
#
loop_
_entity_poly.entity_id
_entity_poly.type
_entity_poly.pdbx_seq_one_letter_code
_entity_poly.pdbx_strand_id
1 'polypeptide(L)' 'MEDHDANVEQWKIKRLIKKLENAKGNGTSMISLIIKNKDEVSRINKMLADELGTASNIKSRVNRLSVLSAITSTQQSK' A
#
# COMPACT_ATOMS: atom_id res chain seq x y z
N MET A 1 15.33 15.66 23.65
CA MET A 1 13.91 15.83 23.31
C MET A 1 13.57 15.08 22.02
N GLU A 2 14.47 15.00 21.03
CA GLU A 2 14.34 14.16 19.82
C GLU A 2 14.22 12.64 20.05
N ASP A 3 14.87 12.08 21.09
CA ASP A 3 14.83 10.62 21.33
C ASP A 3 13.44 10.09 21.67
N HIS A 4 12.58 10.94 22.25
CA HIS A 4 11.20 10.56 22.58
C HIS A 4 10.34 10.41 21.33
N ASP A 5 10.48 11.31 20.35
CA ASP A 5 9.73 11.24 19.10
C ASP A 5 10.18 10.05 18.24
N ALA A 6 11.49 9.80 18.18
CA ALA A 6 12.03 8.63 17.48
C ALA A 6 11.51 7.31 18.08
N ASN A 7 11.46 7.20 19.41
CA ASN A 7 10.93 6.01 20.09
C ASN A 7 9.42 5.83 19.87
N VAL A 8 8.66 6.93 19.81
CA VAL A 8 7.22 6.90 19.50
C VAL A 8 6.97 6.43 18.07
N GLU A 9 7.73 6.93 17.10
CA GLU A 9 7.61 6.49 15.70
C GLU A 9 8.01 5.02 15.52
N GLN A 10 9.08 4.57 16.18
CA GLN A 10 9.43 3.15 16.20
C GLN A 10 8.33 2.28 16.83
N TRP A 11 7.68 2.77 17.89
CA TRP A 11 6.56 2.05 18.51
C TRP A 11 5.35 1.97 17.58
N LYS A 12 5.01 3.05 16.87
CA LYS A 12 3.92 3.08 15.87
C LYS A 12 4.19 2.07 14.75
N ILE A 13 5.41 2.03 14.22
CA ILE A 13 5.81 1.08 13.17
C ILE A 13 5.72 -0.36 13.69
N LYS A 14 6.30 -0.66 14.85
CA LYS A 14 6.23 -2.01 15.45
C LYS A 14 4.78 -2.47 15.71
N ARG A 15 3.91 -1.55 16.15
CA ARG A 15 2.49 -1.83 16.36
C ARG A 15 1.76 -2.07 15.03
N LEU A 16 2.10 -1.32 13.99
CA LEU A 16 1.53 -1.49 12.66
C LEU A 16 1.92 -2.84 12.05
N ILE A 17 3.20 -3.22 12.13
CA ILE A 17 3.68 -4.54 11.68
C ILE A 17 2.91 -5.66 12.40
N LYS A 18 2.82 -5.61 13.73
CA LYS A 18 2.09 -6.62 14.51
C LYS A 18 0.60 -6.69 14.15
N LYS A 19 -0.03 -5.57 13.81
CA LYS A 19 -1.43 -5.56 13.33
C LYS A 19 -1.56 -6.21 11.95
N LEU A 20 -0.64 -5.91 11.04
CA LEU A 20 -0.62 -6.46 9.68
C LEU A 20 -0.30 -7.96 9.68
N GLU A 21 0.60 -8.44 10.53
CA GLU A 21 0.89 -9.87 10.70
C GLU A 21 -0.30 -10.67 11.23
N ASN A 22 -1.11 -10.06 12.09
CA ASN A 22 -2.33 -10.67 12.64
C ASN A 22 -3.53 -10.53 11.70
N ALA A 23 -3.44 -9.72 10.65
CA ALA A 23 -4.50 -9.58 9.66
C ALA A 23 -4.55 -10.86 8.79
N LYS A 24 -5.37 -11.82 9.22
CA LYS A 24 -5.68 -13.04 8.47
C LYS A 24 -7.09 -12.94 7.89
N GLY A 25 -7.23 -13.21 6.60
CA GLY A 25 -8.52 -13.22 5.88
C GLY A 25 -8.45 -14.10 4.61
N ASN A 26 -9.62 -14.43 4.05
CA ASN A 26 -9.80 -15.28 2.87
C ASN A 26 -9.38 -14.60 1.55
N GLY A 27 -8.17 -14.03 1.47
CA GLY A 27 -7.65 -13.42 0.25
C GLY A 27 -6.26 -12.79 0.42
N THR A 28 -5.43 -12.97 -0.60
CA THR A 28 -4.18 -12.23 -0.83
C THR A 28 -4.52 -10.85 -1.41
N SER A 29 -4.53 -9.78 -0.61
CA SER A 29 -4.87 -8.44 -1.12
C SER A 29 -4.21 -7.29 -0.35
N MET A 30 -3.07 -7.52 0.28
CA MET A 30 -2.31 -6.42 0.88
C MET A 30 -1.45 -5.76 -0.20
N ILE A 31 -1.77 -4.51 -0.54
CA ILE A 31 -0.89 -3.67 -1.35
C ILE A 31 -0.17 -2.71 -0.41
N SER A 32 1.16 -2.73 -0.44
CA SER A 32 2.01 -1.80 0.30
C SER A 32 2.76 -0.92 -0.69
N LEU A 33 2.67 0.40 -0.52
CA LEU A 33 3.39 1.38 -1.32
C LEU A 33 4.26 2.23 -0.38
N ILE A 34 5.57 2.18 -0.57
CA ILE A 34 6.53 3.01 0.18
C ILE A 34 7.11 4.03 -0.79
N ILE A 35 6.94 5.31 -0.46
CA ILE A 35 7.39 6.43 -1.28
C ILE A 35 8.57 7.10 -0.59
N LYS A 36 9.68 7.28 -1.32
CA LYS A 36 10.82 8.05 -0.84
C LYS A 36 10.58 9.54 -1.11
N ASN A 37 11.11 10.40 -0.25
CA ASN A 37 10.99 11.87 -0.38
C ASN A 37 11.54 12.49 -1.67
N LYS A 38 12.29 11.73 -2.49
CA LYS A 38 12.82 12.16 -3.79
C LYS A 38 12.00 11.68 -4.98
N ASP A 39 10.99 10.82 -4.76
CA ASP A 39 10.14 10.35 -5.83
C ASP A 39 9.03 11.35 -6.12
N GLU A 40 8.95 11.76 -7.37
CA GLU A 40 7.91 12.68 -7.84
C GLU A 40 6.55 11.97 -7.87
N VAL A 41 5.52 12.64 -7.36
CA VAL A 41 4.13 12.14 -7.36
C VAL A 41 3.68 11.75 -8.77
N SER A 42 4.11 12.50 -9.79
CA SER A 42 3.83 12.21 -11.21
C SER A 42 4.34 10.82 -11.63
N ARG A 43 5.56 10.45 -11.21
CA ARG A 43 6.16 9.15 -11.52
C ARG A 43 5.40 8.01 -10.86
N ILE A 44 4.98 8.20 -9.61
CA ILE A 44 4.21 7.20 -8.85
C ILE A 44 2.82 7.02 -9.46
N ASN A 45 2.15 8.11 -9.84
CA ASN A 45 0.86 8.03 -10.54
C ASN A 45 0.95 7.27 -11.87
N LYS A 46 2.04 7.47 -12.62
CA LYS A 46 2.29 6.71 -13.84
C LYS A 46 2.50 5.22 -13.54
N MET A 47 3.33 4.88 -12.56
CA MET A 47 3.55 3.50 -12.13
C MET A 47 2.24 2.81 -11.70
N LEU A 48 1.40 3.50 -10.92
CA LEU A 48 0.10 2.99 -10.50
C LEU A 48 -0.86 2.78 -11.68
N ALA A 49 -0.85 3.67 -12.68
CA ALA A 49 -1.68 3.52 -13.88
C ALA A 49 -1.24 2.30 -14.74
N ASP A 50 0.06 2.07 -14.87
CA ASP A 50 0.61 0.92 -15.59
C ASP A 50 0.28 -0.41 -14.85
N GLU A 51 0.39 -0.41 -13.51
CA GLU A 51 -0.02 -1.54 -12.67
C GLU A 51 -1.54 -1.80 -12.71
N LEU A 52 -2.36 -0.76 -12.82
CA LEU A 52 -3.81 -0.89 -12.98
C LEU A 52 -4.16 -1.65 -14.27
N GLY A 53 -3.49 -1.32 -15.38
CA GLY A 53 -3.63 -2.02 -16.66
C GLY A 53 -3.21 -3.48 -16.56
N THR A 54 -2.11 -3.75 -15.86
CA THR A 54 -1.57 -5.11 -15.68
C THR A 54 -2.48 -5.96 -14.78
N ALA A 55 -3.02 -5.39 -13.70
CA ALA A 55 -3.93 -6.04 -12.77
C ALA A 55 -5.24 -6.52 -13.44
N SER A 56 -5.65 -5.88 -14.54
CA SER A 56 -6.83 -6.31 -15.32
C SER A 56 -6.71 -7.73 -15.89
N ASN A 57 -5.48 -8.22 -16.10
CA ASN A 57 -5.19 -9.57 -16.62
C ASN A 57 -5.26 -10.68 -15.56
N ILE A 58 -5.46 -10.33 -14.28
CA ILE A 58 -5.61 -11.34 -13.21
C ILE A 58 -6.85 -12.18 -13.48
N LYS A 59 -6.68 -13.50 -13.61
CA LYS A 59 -7.75 -14.45 -13.96
C LYS A 59 -8.83 -14.55 -12.87
N SER A 60 -8.43 -14.54 -11.61
CA SER A 60 -9.37 -14.57 -10.48
C SER A 60 -10.11 -13.24 -10.36
N ARG A 61 -11.44 -13.29 -10.55
CA ARG A 61 -12.32 -12.11 -10.46
C ARG A 61 -12.19 -11.40 -9.11
N VAL A 62 -12.16 -12.17 -8.02
CA VAL A 62 -12.09 -11.61 -6.65
C VAL A 62 -10.74 -10.93 -6.43
N ASN A 63 -9.64 -11.57 -6.83
CA ASN A 63 -8.31 -10.99 -6.67
C ASN A 63 -8.12 -9.75 -7.56
N ARG A 64 -8.62 -9.80 -8.80
CA ARG A 64 -8.60 -8.66 -9.72
C ARG A 64 -9.33 -7.45 -9.13
N LEU A 65 -10.55 -7.64 -8.63
CA LEU A 65 -11.32 -6.54 -8.01
C LEU A 65 -10.63 -5.97 -6.78
N SER A 66 -10.08 -6.83 -5.91
CA SER A 66 -9.31 -6.39 -4.74
C SER A 66 -8.12 -5.52 -5.12
N VAL A 67 -7.35 -5.93 -6.15
CA VAL A 67 -6.15 -5.19 -6.60
C VAL A 67 -6.54 -3.86 -7.26
N LEU A 68 -7.52 -3.87 -8.18
CA LEU A 68 -7.99 -2.65 -8.86
C LEU A 68 -8.54 -1.62 -7.87
N SER A 69 -9.32 -2.06 -6.87
CA SER A 69 -9.88 -1.19 -5.84
C SER A 69 -8.79 -0.55 -4.98
N ALA A 70 -7.77 -1.32 -4.61
CA ALA A 70 -6.67 -0.83 -3.79
C ALA A 70 -5.79 0.19 -4.56
N ILE A 71 -5.46 -0.08 -5.83
CA ILE A 71 -4.71 0.87 -6.69
C ILE A 71 -5.50 2.16 -6.92
N THR A 72 -6.80 2.06 -7.16
CA THR A 72 -7.66 3.24 -7.35
C THR A 72 -7.71 4.09 -6.07
N SER A 73 -7.76 3.44 -4.91
CA SER A 73 -7.76 4.12 -3.61
C SER A 73 -6.45 4.86 -3.35
N THR A 74 -5.30 4.28 -3.68
CA THR A 74 -3.99 4.95 -3.50
C THR A 74 -3.76 6.10 -4.46
N GLN A 75 -4.32 6.04 -5.67
CA GLN A 75 -4.26 7.14 -6.64
C GLN A 75 -5.18 8.32 -6.29
N GLN A 76 -6.35 8.05 -5.68
CA GLN A 76 -7.35 9.06 -5.34
C GLN A 76 -7.21 9.65 -3.93
N SER A 77 -6.46 8.98 -3.02
CA SER A 77 -6.26 9.47 -1.66
C SER A 77 -5.33 10.70 -1.68
N LYS A 78 -5.95 11.87 -1.84
CA LYS A 78 -5.36 13.20 -1.71
C LYS A 78 -5.53 13.73 -0.29
#